data_AF-A0A3C0GHF4-F1
#
_entry.id   AF-A0A3C0GHF4-F1
#
_cell.length_a   1.000
_cell.length_b   1.000
_cell.length_c   1.000
_cell.angle_alpha   90.00
_cell.angle_beta   90.00
_cell.angle_gamma   90.00
#
_symmetry.space_group_name_H-M   'P 1'
#
loop_
_entity.id
_entity.type
_entity.pdbx_description
1 polymer ?
#
loop_
_entity_poly.entity_id
_entity_poly.type
_entity_poly.pdbx_seq_one_letter_code
_entity_poly.pdbx_strand_id
1 'polypeptide(L)'
;RIDDVIVGNAMPEGSQGLNMARLISLMGLDIVDVPGVTVNRFCSSGIETIGIATAKIQSGMADCIIAGGAESMSSVPMTGYKTELNYDVVKAGHEDYYWGMGNTAEAVANEYKVSREDQDEFAYNSHMKALRAQAEDRFQDQIVPIEVEETYVGADGKKATKKYTVTKDEGPRAGTSTAVLNKLRPVFAAGGSVTAGNSSQMSDGAAFVMVMSEEMVKELNLEP
;
A
#
# COMPACT_ATOMS: atom_id res chain seq x y z
N ARG A 1 -23.96 -2.56 -12.32
CA ARG A 1 -24.01 -4.03 -12.10
C ARG A 1 -22.68 -4.40 -11.47
N ILE A 2 -22.59 -4.32 -10.15
CA ILE A 2 -21.39 -4.66 -9.38
C ILE A 2 -21.87 -5.63 -8.30
N ASP A 3 -21.25 -6.79 -8.23
CA ASP A 3 -21.66 -7.89 -7.36
C ASP A 3 -20.93 -7.86 -6.01
N ASP A 4 -19.74 -7.25 -5.95
CA ASP A 4 -18.96 -7.13 -4.72
C ASP A 4 -17.90 -6.01 -4.80
N VAL A 5 -17.50 -5.50 -3.64
CA VAL A 5 -16.35 -4.62 -3.46
C VAL A 5 -15.39 -5.29 -2.48
N ILE A 6 -14.23 -5.74 -2.98
CA ILE A 6 -13.24 -6.49 -2.20
C ILE A 6 -12.03 -5.58 -1.97
N VAL A 7 -11.73 -5.26 -0.70
CA VAL A 7 -10.67 -4.31 -0.35
C VAL A 7 -9.62 -4.94 0.55
N GLY A 8 -8.39 -4.95 0.07
CA GLY A 8 -7.22 -5.37 0.81
C GLY A 8 -6.78 -4.29 1.80
N ASN A 9 -6.57 -4.66 3.06
CA ASN A 9 -6.00 -3.78 4.08
C ASN A 9 -5.16 -4.61 5.06
N ALA A 10 -3.91 -4.19 5.32
CA ALA A 10 -2.97 -4.96 6.11
C ALA A 10 -3.17 -4.76 7.63
N MET A 11 -3.69 -3.61 8.04
CA MET A 11 -3.93 -3.27 9.45
C MET A 11 -5.36 -2.73 9.65
N PRO A 12 -6.40 -3.61 9.61
CA PRO A 12 -7.80 -3.20 9.67
C PRO A 12 -8.22 -2.87 11.11
N GLU A 13 -7.62 -1.81 11.65
CA GLU A 13 -7.80 -1.31 13.01
C GLU A 13 -8.10 0.20 12.98
N GLY A 14 -8.75 0.71 14.02
CA GLY A 14 -8.91 2.16 14.21
C GLY A 14 -9.68 2.83 13.08
N SER A 15 -9.11 3.88 12.49
CA SER A 15 -9.72 4.60 11.36
C SER A 15 -9.88 3.75 10.10
N GLN A 16 -9.13 2.65 10.00
CA GLN A 16 -9.18 1.68 8.91
C GLN A 16 -9.92 0.39 9.29
N GLY A 17 -10.44 0.33 10.51
CA GLY A 17 -11.12 -0.84 11.06
C GLY A 17 -12.54 -1.04 10.54
N LEU A 18 -13.28 -1.91 11.23
CA LEU A 18 -14.56 -2.45 10.74
C LEU A 18 -14.36 -3.12 9.37
N ASN A 19 -15.44 -3.21 8.60
CA ASN A 19 -15.39 -3.65 7.20
C ASN A 19 -15.26 -2.43 6.29
N MET A 20 -14.04 -1.92 6.11
CA MET A 20 -13.75 -0.76 5.27
C MET A 20 -14.30 -0.93 3.84
N ALA A 21 -14.25 -2.15 3.29
CA ALA A 21 -14.77 -2.42 1.95
C ALA A 21 -16.26 -2.10 1.82
N ARG A 22 -17.06 -2.43 2.85
CA ARG A 22 -18.48 -2.10 2.86
C ARG A 22 -18.71 -0.59 2.96
N LEU A 23 -17.90 0.12 3.73
CA LEU A 23 -17.99 1.59 3.82
C LEU A 23 -17.63 2.24 2.47
N ILE A 24 -16.57 1.78 1.82
CA ILE A 24 -16.18 2.23 0.47
C ILE A 24 -17.30 1.94 -0.53
N SER A 25 -17.90 0.76 -0.51
CA SER A 25 -19.03 0.43 -1.38
C SER A 25 -20.20 1.40 -1.19
N LEU A 26 -20.60 1.65 0.06
CA LEU A 26 -21.73 2.53 0.37
C LEU A 26 -21.45 3.98 -0.04
N MET A 27 -20.29 4.52 0.32
CA MET A 27 -19.96 5.93 0.07
C MET A 27 -19.53 6.20 -1.37
N GLY A 28 -18.84 5.25 -1.99
CA GLY A 28 -18.26 5.41 -3.33
C GLY A 28 -19.23 5.07 -4.46
N LEU A 29 -20.14 4.11 -4.25
CA LEU A 29 -21.14 3.73 -5.26
C LEU A 29 -22.50 4.39 -5.05
N ASP A 30 -22.78 4.87 -3.83
CA ASP A 30 -24.11 5.36 -3.42
C ASP A 30 -25.25 4.34 -3.69
N ILE A 31 -24.92 3.06 -3.56
CA ILE A 31 -25.83 1.92 -3.77
C ILE A 31 -25.77 0.98 -2.57
N VAL A 32 -26.92 0.73 -1.95
CA VAL A 32 -27.00 -0.06 -0.70
C VAL A 32 -26.82 -1.56 -0.95
N ASP A 33 -27.23 -2.06 -2.12
CA ASP A 33 -27.28 -3.50 -2.39
C ASP A 33 -25.91 -4.14 -2.70
N VAL A 34 -24.90 -3.36 -3.07
CA VAL A 34 -23.56 -3.89 -3.40
C VAL A 34 -22.82 -4.25 -2.12
N PRO A 35 -22.53 -5.54 -1.84
CA PRO A 35 -21.80 -5.93 -0.64
C PRO A 35 -20.33 -5.47 -0.68
N GLY A 36 -19.64 -5.62 0.44
CA GLY A 36 -18.19 -5.46 0.44
C GLY A 36 -17.52 -6.28 1.53
N VAL A 37 -16.28 -6.68 1.29
CA VAL A 37 -15.47 -7.48 2.21
C VAL A 37 -14.02 -7.00 2.28
N THR A 38 -13.53 -6.75 3.49
CA THR A 38 -12.12 -6.44 3.74
C THR A 38 -11.31 -7.73 3.89
N VAL A 39 -10.20 -7.83 3.16
CA VAL A 39 -9.30 -8.99 3.14
C VAL A 39 -7.93 -8.59 3.67
N ASN A 40 -7.33 -9.45 4.49
CA ASN A 40 -5.99 -9.24 4.99
C ASN A 40 -5.08 -10.44 4.63
N ARG A 41 -4.08 -10.14 3.80
CA ARG A 41 -2.89 -10.97 3.53
C ARG A 41 -1.63 -10.08 3.58
N PHE A 42 -1.57 -9.19 4.57
CA PHE A 42 -0.51 -8.19 4.76
C PHE A 42 -0.19 -7.44 3.45
N CYS A 43 1.08 -7.37 3.06
CA CYS A 43 1.56 -6.63 1.89
C CYS A 43 0.88 -7.07 0.58
N SER A 44 0.33 -8.29 0.54
CA SER A 44 -0.33 -8.85 -0.64
C SER A 44 -1.85 -8.68 -0.64
N SER A 45 -2.44 -7.99 0.35
CA SER A 45 -3.89 -7.88 0.48
C SER A 45 -4.56 -7.32 -0.77
N GLY A 46 -3.99 -6.28 -1.38
CA GLY A 46 -4.57 -5.66 -2.59
C GLY A 46 -4.49 -6.52 -3.85
N ILE A 47 -3.49 -7.41 -3.98
CA ILE A 47 -3.44 -8.36 -5.11
C ILE A 47 -4.29 -9.59 -4.84
N GLU A 48 -4.41 -10.01 -3.57
CA GLU A 48 -5.29 -11.10 -3.15
C GLU A 48 -6.74 -10.81 -3.52
N THR A 49 -7.21 -9.56 -3.40
CA THR A 49 -8.58 -9.21 -3.79
C THR A 49 -8.85 -9.44 -5.27
N ILE A 50 -7.87 -9.22 -6.14
CA ILE A 50 -7.96 -9.50 -7.58
C ILE A 50 -8.03 -11.01 -7.82
N GLY A 51 -7.24 -11.79 -7.09
CA GLY A 51 -7.31 -13.25 -7.11
C GLY A 51 -8.68 -13.79 -6.70
N ILE A 52 -9.25 -13.26 -5.62
CA ILE A 52 -10.61 -13.62 -5.14
C ILE A 52 -11.66 -13.21 -6.18
N ALA A 53 -11.59 -11.99 -6.72
CA ALA A 53 -12.51 -11.51 -7.74
C ALA A 53 -12.49 -12.40 -8.99
N THR A 54 -11.29 -12.72 -9.47
CA THR A 54 -11.08 -13.62 -10.61
C THR A 54 -11.68 -15.00 -10.34
N ALA A 55 -11.42 -15.58 -9.17
CA ALA A 55 -11.97 -16.89 -8.80
C ALA A 55 -13.50 -16.88 -8.73
N LYS A 56 -14.10 -15.84 -8.15
CA LYS A 56 -15.57 -15.68 -8.08
C LYS A 56 -16.19 -15.62 -9.48
N ILE A 57 -15.61 -14.81 -10.38
CA ILE A 57 -16.08 -14.68 -11.75
C ILE A 57 -15.94 -16.00 -12.51
N GLN A 58 -14.78 -16.66 -12.44
CA GLN A 58 -14.56 -17.96 -13.08
C GLN A 58 -15.50 -19.06 -12.58
N SER A 59 -15.91 -18.99 -11.31
CA SER A 59 -16.87 -19.93 -10.72
C SER A 59 -18.34 -19.63 -11.05
N GLY A 60 -18.62 -18.53 -11.75
CA GLY A 60 -20.00 -18.08 -12.05
C GLY A 60 -20.73 -17.50 -10.84
N MET A 61 -20.02 -17.10 -9.78
CA MET A 61 -20.61 -16.48 -8.59
C MET A 61 -20.83 -14.97 -8.73
N ALA A 62 -20.19 -14.34 -9.71
CA ALA A 62 -20.26 -12.91 -9.97
C ALA A 62 -19.88 -12.61 -11.43
N ASP A 63 -20.27 -11.44 -11.92
CA ASP A 63 -19.92 -10.94 -13.26
C ASP A 63 -19.06 -9.69 -13.21
N CYS A 64 -19.16 -8.87 -12.17
CA CYS A 64 -18.40 -7.64 -12.03
C CYS A 64 -18.06 -7.33 -10.58
N ILE A 65 -16.77 -7.20 -10.28
CA ILE A 65 -16.26 -6.96 -8.92
C ILE A 65 -15.27 -5.80 -8.96
N ILE A 66 -15.39 -4.88 -8.01
CA ILE A 66 -14.32 -3.91 -7.73
C ILE A 66 -13.36 -4.55 -6.73
N ALA A 67 -12.09 -4.65 -7.12
CA ALA A 67 -11.04 -5.26 -6.30
C ALA A 67 -9.87 -4.28 -6.13
N GLY A 68 -9.29 -4.21 -4.96
CA GLY A 68 -8.15 -3.33 -4.75
C GLY A 68 -7.67 -3.34 -3.31
N GLY A 69 -6.94 -2.29 -2.92
CA GLY A 69 -6.49 -2.13 -1.55
C GLY A 69 -6.38 -0.66 -1.16
N ALA A 70 -6.49 -0.40 0.13
CA ALA A 70 -6.29 0.91 0.72
C ALA A 70 -5.51 0.76 2.03
N GLU A 71 -4.58 1.68 2.28
CA GLU A 71 -3.81 1.75 3.50
C GLU A 71 -3.51 3.22 3.84
N SER A 72 -3.68 3.59 5.11
CA SER A 72 -3.22 4.85 5.66
C SER A 72 -2.27 4.60 6.84
N MET A 73 -0.98 4.56 6.53
CA MET A 73 0.08 4.41 7.53
C MET A 73 0.23 5.65 8.42
N SER A 74 -0.22 6.82 7.96
CA SER A 74 -0.31 8.03 8.78
C SER A 74 -1.37 7.91 9.86
N SER A 75 -2.47 7.21 9.55
CA SER A 75 -3.53 6.98 10.52
C SER A 75 -3.18 5.83 11.45
N VAL A 76 -2.96 4.63 10.89
CA VAL A 76 -2.68 3.41 11.66
C VAL A 76 -1.23 3.01 11.41
N PRO A 77 -0.38 3.01 12.45
CA PRO A 77 1.02 2.63 12.28
C PRO A 77 1.14 1.16 11.91
N MET A 78 2.28 0.81 11.31
CA MET A 78 2.67 -0.59 11.12
C MET A 78 2.63 -1.30 12.49
N THR A 79 2.00 -2.48 12.56
CA THR A 79 1.67 -3.27 13.78
C THR A 79 0.45 -2.83 14.58
N GLY A 80 -0.29 -1.83 14.12
CA GLY A 80 -1.52 -1.37 14.76
C GLY A 80 -1.29 -0.51 16.00
N TYR A 81 -2.37 -0.07 16.65
CA TYR A 81 -2.27 0.74 17.87
C TYR A 81 -2.03 -0.11 19.12
N LYS A 82 -2.48 -1.37 19.09
CA LYS A 82 -2.39 -2.28 20.23
C LYS A 82 -1.86 -3.64 19.79
N THR A 83 -0.55 -3.70 19.58
CA THR A 83 0.14 -4.97 19.30
C THR A 83 0.15 -5.86 20.54
N GLU A 84 -0.55 -7.00 20.49
CA GLU A 84 -0.52 -8.03 21.54
C GLU A 84 0.02 -9.35 20.96
N LEU A 85 1.31 -9.61 21.21
CA LEU A 85 1.95 -10.86 20.80
C LEU A 85 1.66 -11.96 21.81
N ASN A 86 1.48 -13.20 21.33
CA ASN A 86 1.19 -14.32 22.20
C ASN A 86 2.46 -14.81 22.90
N TYR A 87 2.50 -14.68 24.23
CA TYR A 87 3.64 -15.10 25.05
C TYR A 87 3.96 -16.59 24.93
N ASP A 88 2.95 -17.46 24.90
CA ASP A 88 3.18 -18.91 24.85
C ASP A 88 3.78 -19.35 23.51
N VAL A 89 3.44 -18.67 22.41
CA VAL A 89 4.07 -18.86 21.09
C VAL A 89 5.55 -18.51 21.14
N VAL A 90 5.88 -17.35 21.70
CA VAL A 90 7.28 -16.92 21.89
C VAL A 90 8.03 -17.90 22.80
N LYS A 91 7.44 -18.29 23.92
CA LYS A 91 8.04 -19.23 24.88
C LYS A 91 8.28 -20.62 24.28
N ALA A 92 7.47 -21.03 23.31
CA ALA A 92 7.64 -22.29 22.59
C ALA A 92 8.77 -22.26 21.55
N GLY A 93 9.47 -21.13 21.37
CA GLY A 93 10.56 -20.99 20.41
C GLY A 93 10.11 -20.54 19.01
N HIS A 94 8.97 -19.86 18.92
CA HIS A 94 8.42 -19.31 17.68
C HIS A 94 8.44 -17.77 17.67
N GLU A 95 9.44 -17.16 18.31
CA GLU A 95 9.64 -15.71 18.29
C GLU A 95 9.88 -15.14 16.89
N ASP A 96 10.38 -15.97 15.97
CA ASP A 96 10.64 -15.64 14.57
C ASP A 96 9.35 -15.36 13.77
N TYR A 97 8.18 -15.84 14.24
CA TYR A 97 6.89 -15.51 13.63
C TYR A 97 6.54 -14.03 13.75
N TYR A 98 7.12 -13.34 14.73
CA TYR A 98 6.91 -11.92 15.00
C TYR A 98 8.10 -11.05 14.57
N TRP A 99 8.96 -11.58 13.71
CA TRP A 99 10.18 -10.89 13.32
C TRP A 99 9.87 -9.62 12.51
N GLY A 100 10.45 -8.49 12.93
CA GLY A 100 10.26 -7.22 12.23
C GLY A 100 10.80 -7.26 10.79
N MET A 101 10.05 -6.67 9.86
CA MET A 101 10.36 -6.73 8.41
C MET A 101 11.74 -6.19 8.02
N GLY A 102 12.22 -5.17 8.73
CA GLY A 102 13.59 -4.68 8.51
C GLY A 102 14.66 -5.70 8.91
N ASN A 103 14.42 -6.49 9.96
CA ASN A 103 15.34 -7.54 10.36
C ASN A 103 15.31 -8.74 9.40
N THR A 104 14.13 -9.08 8.86
CA THR A 104 14.03 -10.12 7.82
C THR A 104 14.74 -9.67 6.54
N ALA A 105 14.71 -8.37 6.20
CA ALA A 105 15.49 -7.83 5.10
C ALA A 105 17.01 -7.94 5.34
N GLU A 106 17.48 -7.67 6.56
CA GLU A 106 18.89 -7.91 6.93
C GLU A 106 19.24 -9.41 6.84
N ALA A 107 18.34 -10.31 7.24
CA ALA A 107 18.54 -11.75 7.12
C ALA A 107 18.73 -12.18 5.65
N VAL A 108 17.87 -11.71 4.75
CA VAL A 108 17.97 -11.93 3.31
C VAL A 108 19.28 -11.35 2.75
N ALA A 109 19.63 -10.12 3.11
CA ALA A 109 20.88 -9.51 2.66
C ALA A 109 22.11 -10.31 3.10
N ASN A 110 22.10 -10.82 4.33
CA ASN A 110 23.18 -11.64 4.88
C ASN A 110 23.24 -13.05 4.28
N GLU A 111 22.11 -13.69 4.04
CA GLU A 111 22.03 -15.03 3.46
C GLU A 111 22.51 -15.03 2.01
N TYR A 112 21.94 -14.13 1.20
CA TYR A 112 22.21 -14.06 -0.24
C TYR A 112 23.36 -13.10 -0.60
N LYS A 113 24.03 -12.52 0.39
CA LYS A 113 25.18 -11.61 0.21
C LYS A 113 24.85 -10.39 -0.65
N VAL A 114 23.67 -9.81 -0.47
CA VAL A 114 23.26 -8.58 -1.17
C VAL A 114 24.01 -7.41 -0.55
N SER A 115 24.93 -6.82 -1.30
CA SER A 115 25.80 -5.76 -0.78
C SER A 115 25.02 -4.49 -0.48
N ARG A 116 25.59 -3.63 0.38
CA ARG A 116 25.00 -2.31 0.66
C ARG A 116 24.96 -1.45 -0.61
N GLU A 117 25.99 -1.57 -1.43
CA GLU A 117 26.13 -0.88 -2.69
C GLU A 117 25.01 -1.27 -3.67
N ASP A 118 24.69 -2.56 -3.79
CA ASP A 118 23.60 -3.05 -4.64
C ASP A 118 22.23 -2.57 -4.15
N GLN A 119 22.01 -2.56 -2.83
CA GLN A 119 20.78 -2.07 -2.22
C GLN A 119 20.57 -0.57 -2.51
N ASP A 120 21.61 0.23 -2.32
CA ASP A 120 21.54 1.68 -2.55
C ASP A 120 21.46 2.01 -4.05
N GLU A 121 22.13 1.25 -4.92
CA GLU A 121 21.98 1.38 -6.37
C GLU A 121 20.56 1.05 -6.83
N PHE A 122 19.95 -0.02 -6.29
CA PHE A 122 18.57 -0.36 -6.59
C PHE A 122 17.61 0.77 -6.20
N ALA A 123 17.79 1.34 -5.01
CA ALA A 123 16.97 2.44 -4.52
C ALA A 123 17.14 3.72 -5.37
N TYR A 124 18.38 4.07 -5.72
CA TYR A 124 18.66 5.18 -6.63
C TYR A 124 17.95 4.99 -7.97
N ASN A 125 18.11 3.82 -8.59
CA ASN A 125 17.49 3.50 -9.87
C ASN A 125 15.96 3.51 -9.78
N SER A 126 15.38 3.09 -8.65
CA SER A 126 13.93 3.19 -8.41
C SER A 126 13.45 4.64 -8.47
N HIS A 127 14.12 5.54 -7.73
CA HIS A 127 13.80 6.97 -7.75
C HIS A 127 13.96 7.60 -9.13
N MET A 128 15.06 7.31 -9.83
CA MET A 128 15.31 7.88 -11.16
C MET A 128 14.27 7.43 -12.19
N LYS A 129 13.86 6.16 -12.15
CA LYS A 129 12.79 5.63 -13.01
C LYS A 129 11.45 6.30 -12.71
N ALA A 130 11.09 6.46 -11.43
CA ALA A 130 9.85 7.10 -11.03
C ALA A 130 9.80 8.59 -11.44
N LEU A 131 10.88 9.34 -11.19
CA LEU A 131 10.98 10.75 -11.58
C LEU A 131 10.90 10.93 -13.10
N ARG A 132 11.57 10.04 -13.85
CA ARG A 132 11.47 10.03 -15.31
C ARG A 132 10.03 9.78 -15.77
N ALA A 133 9.36 8.78 -15.19
CA ALA A 133 7.97 8.49 -15.53
C ALA A 133 7.01 9.64 -15.19
N GLN A 134 7.25 10.35 -14.08
CA GLN A 134 6.50 11.56 -13.72
C GLN A 134 6.77 12.74 -14.65
N ALA A 135 8.00 12.89 -15.17
CA ALA A 135 8.36 13.93 -16.14
C ALA A 135 7.82 13.64 -17.55
N GLU A 136 7.65 12.36 -17.87
CA GLU A 136 7.04 11.86 -19.11
C GLU A 136 5.51 11.69 -18.99
N ASP A 137 4.91 12.08 -17.86
CA ASP A 137 3.46 11.98 -17.57
C ASP A 137 2.87 10.57 -17.75
N ARG A 138 3.69 9.52 -17.56
CA ARG A 138 3.29 8.12 -17.77
C ARG A 138 2.28 7.57 -16.76
N PHE A 139 2.00 8.30 -15.70
CA PHE A 139 1.08 7.90 -14.64
C PHE A 139 -0.24 8.66 -14.68
N GLN A 140 -0.42 9.62 -15.59
CA GLN A 140 -1.61 10.50 -15.56
C GLN A 140 -2.92 9.74 -15.73
N ASP A 141 -2.94 8.71 -16.59
CA ASP A 141 -4.15 7.92 -16.85
C ASP A 141 -4.53 6.97 -15.70
N GLN A 142 -3.64 6.78 -14.74
CA GLN A 142 -3.80 5.83 -13.62
C GLN A 142 -3.86 6.51 -12.24
N ILE A 143 -3.62 7.82 -12.15
CA ILE A 143 -3.77 8.60 -10.91
C ILE A 143 -5.08 9.39 -10.97
N VAL A 144 -5.97 9.10 -10.02
CA VAL A 144 -7.17 9.92 -9.79
C VAL A 144 -6.80 11.12 -8.93
N PRO A 145 -7.03 12.37 -9.37
CA PRO A 145 -6.79 13.56 -8.55
C PRO A 145 -7.60 13.55 -7.26
N ILE A 146 -6.95 13.79 -6.12
CA ILE A 146 -7.61 13.85 -4.80
C ILE A 146 -7.53 15.27 -4.25
N GLU A 147 -8.68 15.85 -3.91
CA GLU A 147 -8.73 17.11 -3.16
C GLU A 147 -8.45 16.85 -1.68
N VAL A 148 -7.41 17.52 -1.15
CA VAL A 148 -6.97 17.40 0.23
C VAL A 148 -7.21 18.71 0.96
N GLU A 149 -7.82 18.60 2.14
CA GLU A 149 -7.91 19.68 3.13
C GLU A 149 -6.96 19.36 4.29
N GLU A 150 -5.80 20.02 4.34
CA GLU A 150 -4.79 19.81 5.38
C GLU A 150 -4.94 20.86 6.48
N THR A 151 -5.12 20.39 7.72
CA THR A 151 -5.07 21.23 8.92
C THR A 151 -3.71 21.09 9.59
N TYR A 152 -2.99 22.21 9.73
CA TYR A 152 -1.66 22.27 10.32
C TYR A 152 -1.56 23.37 11.38
N VAL A 153 -0.49 23.34 12.18
CA VAL A 153 -0.18 24.40 13.15
C VAL A 153 0.81 25.37 12.51
N GLY A 154 0.40 26.62 12.35
CA GLY A 154 1.23 27.68 11.79
C GLY A 154 2.38 28.08 12.72
N ALA A 155 3.33 28.85 12.18
CA ALA A 155 4.46 29.37 12.96
C ALA A 155 4.04 30.26 14.14
N ASP A 156 2.80 30.77 14.13
CA ASP A 156 2.17 31.53 15.21
C ASP A 156 1.49 30.65 16.27
N GLY A 157 1.60 29.32 16.15
CA GLY A 157 0.99 28.34 17.05
C GLY A 157 -0.51 28.15 16.84
N LYS A 158 -1.11 28.76 15.82
CA LYS A 158 -2.55 28.65 15.54
C LYS A 158 -2.83 27.59 14.49
N LYS A 159 -4.02 26.99 14.57
CA LYS A 159 -4.51 26.08 13.52
C LYS A 159 -4.79 26.89 12.25
N ALA A 160 -4.27 26.41 11.13
CA ALA A 160 -4.55 26.90 9.79
C ALA A 160 -4.94 25.72 8.90
N THR A 161 -5.68 26.01 7.84
CA THR A 161 -6.14 25.01 6.88
C THR A 161 -5.75 25.46 5.48
N LYS A 162 -5.22 24.54 4.67
CA LYS A 162 -4.99 24.76 3.23
C LYS A 162 -5.65 23.65 2.43
N LYS A 163 -6.06 24.00 1.21
CA LYS A 163 -6.62 23.07 0.23
C LYS A 163 -5.68 22.94 -0.95
N TYR A 164 -5.44 21.72 -1.40
CA TYR A 164 -4.65 21.44 -2.59
C TYR A 164 -5.10 20.12 -3.20
N THR A 165 -4.77 19.91 -4.47
CA THR A 165 -5.06 18.66 -5.17
C THR A 165 -3.79 17.85 -5.31
N VAL A 166 -3.83 16.58 -4.91
CA VAL A 166 -2.75 15.62 -5.12
C VAL A 166 -2.97 14.95 -6.46
N THR A 167 -2.00 15.09 -7.36
CA THR A 167 -2.02 14.52 -8.73
C THR A 167 -0.75 13.77 -9.10
N LYS A 168 0.24 13.72 -8.20
CA LYS A 168 1.54 13.06 -8.42
C LYS A 168 1.99 12.41 -7.13
N ASP A 169 2.69 11.28 -7.24
CA ASP A 169 3.31 10.64 -6.08
C ASP A 169 4.33 11.58 -5.44
N GLU A 170 4.18 11.79 -4.14
CA GLU A 170 5.06 12.67 -3.37
C GLU A 170 6.38 12.00 -3.01
N GLY A 171 6.46 10.67 -3.08
CA GLY A 171 7.57 9.87 -2.57
C GLY A 171 8.89 9.94 -3.35
N PRO A 172 8.90 10.01 -4.71
CA PRO A 172 10.13 10.14 -5.47
C PRO A 172 10.97 11.37 -5.06
N ARG A 173 12.29 11.20 -4.95
CA ARG A 173 13.22 12.23 -4.43
C ARG A 173 14.27 12.56 -5.49
N ALA A 174 14.20 13.76 -6.07
CA ALA A 174 15.15 14.22 -7.09
C ALA A 174 16.60 14.34 -6.57
N GLY A 175 16.78 14.57 -5.27
CA GLY A 175 18.10 14.65 -4.63
C GLY A 175 18.73 13.30 -4.31
N THR A 176 18.08 12.17 -4.59
CA THR A 176 18.65 10.84 -4.30
C THR A 176 19.87 10.59 -5.16
N SER A 177 20.97 10.20 -4.51
CA SER A 177 22.20 9.74 -5.15
C SER A 177 22.82 8.65 -4.29
N THR A 178 23.63 7.78 -4.90
CA THR A 178 24.38 6.75 -4.16
C THR A 178 25.25 7.36 -3.06
N ALA A 179 25.84 8.54 -3.29
CA ALA A 179 26.61 9.27 -2.28
C ALA A 179 25.78 9.75 -1.08
N VAL A 180 24.50 10.09 -1.28
CA VAL A 180 23.57 10.43 -0.20
C VAL A 180 23.11 9.17 0.52
N LEU A 181 22.74 8.13 -0.23
CA LEU A 181 22.27 6.86 0.32
C LEU A 181 23.34 6.19 1.18
N ASN A 182 24.59 6.16 0.74
CA ASN A 182 25.72 5.59 1.48
C ASN A 182 25.96 6.26 2.85
N LYS A 183 25.51 7.50 3.04
CA LYS A 183 25.62 8.21 4.33
C LYS A 183 24.53 7.85 5.32
N LEU A 184 23.47 7.16 4.87
CA LEU A 184 22.37 6.76 5.75
C LEU A 184 22.81 5.64 6.67
N ARG A 185 22.44 5.78 7.94
CA ARG A 185 22.72 4.79 8.98
C ARG A 185 21.75 3.61 8.84
N PRO A 186 22.21 2.37 9.07
CA PRO A 186 21.33 1.22 9.22
C PRO A 186 20.30 1.47 10.32
N VAL A 187 19.07 0.98 10.10
CA VAL A 187 17.94 1.25 10.99
C VAL A 187 17.62 0.06 11.89
N PHE A 188 17.79 -1.17 11.38
CA PHE A 188 17.23 -2.37 12.00
C PHE A 188 18.25 -3.22 12.75
N ALA A 189 19.49 -3.27 12.26
CA ALA A 189 20.57 -4.02 12.90
C ALA A 189 21.84 -3.18 13.07
N ALA A 190 22.53 -3.37 14.19
CA ALA A 190 23.85 -2.78 14.40
C ALA A 190 24.84 -3.37 13.39
N GLY A 191 25.45 -2.51 12.56
CA GLY A 191 26.32 -2.94 11.46
C GLY A 191 25.57 -3.55 10.27
N GLY A 192 24.24 -3.41 10.22
CA GLY A 192 23.42 -3.86 9.11
C GLY A 192 23.62 -3.04 7.84
N SER A 193 22.88 -3.40 6.80
CA SER A 193 22.91 -2.76 5.48
C SER A 193 21.60 -2.03 5.13
N VAL A 194 20.50 -2.38 5.79
CA VAL A 194 19.17 -1.86 5.49
C VAL A 194 18.97 -0.51 6.16
N THR A 195 18.66 0.49 5.36
CA THR A 195 18.47 1.89 5.74
C THR A 195 17.11 2.41 5.31
N ALA A 196 16.73 3.59 5.79
CA ALA A 196 15.53 4.27 5.32
C ALA A 196 15.56 4.59 3.80
N GLY A 197 16.75 4.74 3.21
CA GLY A 197 16.89 5.10 1.79
C GLY A 197 16.78 3.92 0.83
N ASN A 198 16.99 2.70 1.32
CA ASN A 198 16.87 1.46 0.55
C ASN A 198 15.71 0.56 1.02
N SER A 199 14.80 1.14 1.82
CA SER A 199 13.53 0.53 2.22
C SER A 199 12.35 1.23 1.53
N SER A 200 11.19 0.59 1.50
CA SER A 200 9.95 1.25 1.07
C SER A 200 9.59 2.40 2.02
N GLN A 201 9.00 3.45 1.48
CA GLN A 201 8.47 4.55 2.28
C GLN A 201 7.20 4.13 3.01
N MET A 202 6.92 4.76 4.14
CA MET A 202 5.56 4.75 4.70
C MET A 202 4.70 5.67 3.85
N SER A 203 3.53 5.21 3.45
CA SER A 203 2.68 5.93 2.50
C SER A 203 1.21 5.74 2.83
N ASP A 204 0.41 6.72 2.44
CA ASP A 204 -1.05 6.63 2.41
C ASP A 204 -1.46 6.49 0.95
N GLY A 205 -2.36 5.57 0.64
CA GLY A 205 -2.80 5.36 -0.73
C GLY A 205 -3.89 4.31 -0.87
N ALA A 206 -4.54 4.34 -2.04
CA ALA A 206 -5.50 3.33 -2.45
C ALA A 206 -5.38 3.07 -3.96
N ALA A 207 -5.64 1.84 -4.37
CA ALA A 207 -5.64 1.43 -5.76
C ALA A 207 -6.75 0.39 -5.98
N PHE A 208 -7.50 0.56 -7.06
CA PHE A 208 -8.63 -0.30 -7.40
C PHE A 208 -8.63 -0.63 -8.89
N VAL A 209 -9.12 -1.82 -9.20
CA VAL A 209 -9.44 -2.28 -10.55
C VAL A 209 -10.87 -2.81 -10.57
N MET A 210 -11.47 -2.75 -11.75
CA MET A 210 -12.72 -3.44 -12.02
C MET A 210 -12.39 -4.75 -12.75
N VAL A 211 -12.85 -5.87 -12.20
CA VAL A 211 -12.70 -7.20 -12.81
C VAL A 211 -14.06 -7.64 -13.29
N MET A 212 -14.17 -8.00 -14.57
CA MET A 212 -15.45 -8.33 -15.22
C MET A 212 -15.37 -9.67 -15.95
N SER A 213 -16.50 -10.38 -16.04
CA SER A 213 -16.65 -11.57 -16.87
C SER A 213 -16.54 -11.18 -18.35
N GLU A 214 -15.93 -12.04 -19.16
CA GLU A 214 -15.81 -11.80 -20.60
C GLU A 214 -17.18 -11.66 -21.27
N GLU A 215 -18.18 -12.42 -20.78
CA GLU A 215 -19.57 -12.31 -21.23
C GLU A 215 -20.13 -10.91 -21.00
N MET A 216 -19.99 -10.35 -19.80
CA MET A 216 -20.48 -9.01 -19.50
C MET A 216 -19.71 -7.92 -20.26
N VAL A 217 -18.39 -8.05 -20.42
CA VAL A 217 -17.58 -7.12 -21.22
C VAL A 217 -18.09 -7.07 -22.66
N LYS A 218 -18.36 -8.23 -23.27
CA LYS A 218 -18.94 -8.33 -24.62
C LYS A 218 -20.37 -7.80 -24.69
N GLU A 219 -21.20 -8.11 -23.69
CA GLU A 219 -22.58 -7.61 -23.57
C GLU A 219 -22.61 -6.08 -23.57
N LEU A 220 -21.69 -5.45 -22.83
CA LEU A 220 -21.60 -4.00 -22.66
C LEU A 220 -20.76 -3.31 -23.73
N ASN A 221 -20.15 -4.07 -24.65
CA ASN A 221 -19.26 -3.56 -25.70
C ASN A 221 -18.12 -2.69 -25.15
N LEU A 222 -17.44 -3.20 -24.13
CA LEU A 222 -16.28 -2.55 -23.49
C LEU A 222 -14.96 -3.07 -24.07
N GLU A 223 -13.94 -2.21 -24.09
CA GLU A 223 -12.57 -2.59 -24.41
C GLU A 223 -11.85 -3.01 -23.10
N PRO A 224 -11.32 -4.24 -23.02
CA PRO A 224 -10.56 -4.72 -21.86
C PRO A 224 -9.23 -4.01 -21.63
#